data_AF-A0A7Y5N7H5-F1
#
_entry.id   AF-A0A7Y5N7H5-F1
#
_cell.length_a   1.000
_cell.length_b   1.000
_cell.length_c   1.000
_cell.angle_alpha   90.00
_cell.angle_beta   90.00
_cell.angle_gamma   90.00
#
_symmetry.space_group_name_H-M   'P 1'
#
loop_
_entity.id
_entity.type
_entity.pdbx_description
1 polymer ?
#
loop_
_entity_poly.entity_id
_entity_poly.type
_entity_poly.pdbx_seq_one_letter_code
_entity_poly.pdbx_strand_id
1 'polypeptide(L)' 'MPATELTRKRDFKKALIDAGMTATAWAATHGISRAHLNRVLADARQSQPLTEKIDAFIRSPKRPRQLARAS' A
#
# COMPACT_ATOMS: atom_id res chain seq x y z
N MET A 1 12.74 -12.55 11.04
CA MET A 1 11.78 -11.91 10.13
C MET A 1 11.76 -12.71 8.83
N PRO A 2 10.64 -13.35 8.46
CA PRO A 2 10.56 -14.06 7.18
C PRO A 2 10.83 -13.09 6.02
N ALA A 3 11.59 -13.54 5.01
CA ALA A 3 12.07 -12.71 3.89
C ALA A 3 10.96 -11.98 3.10
N THR A 4 9.72 -12.46 3.22
CA THR A 4 8.51 -11.88 2.62
C THR A 4 8.12 -10.52 3.19
N GLU A 5 8.37 -10.24 4.47
CA GLU A 5 8.03 -8.96 5.13
C GLU A 5 8.92 -7.81 4.63
N LEU A 6 10.23 -8.07 4.54
CA LEU A 6 11.19 -7.10 4.02
C LEU A 6 10.90 -6.75 2.56
N THR A 7 10.47 -7.75 1.80
CA THR A 7 10.17 -7.63 0.37
C THR A 7 8.92 -6.77 0.15
N ARG A 8 7.82 -7.02 0.86
CA ARG A 8 6.58 -6.23 0.71
C ARG A 8 6.78 -4.74 1.02
N LYS A 9 7.50 -4.41 2.09
CA LYS A 9 7.77 -2.99 2.45
C LYS A 9 8.60 -2.28 1.38
N ARG A 10 9.55 -2.98 0.77
CA ARG A 10 10.37 -2.45 -0.33
C ARG A 10 9.51 -2.26 -1.59
N ASP A 11 8.72 -3.25 -1.95
CA ASP A 11 7.92 -3.23 -3.17
C ASP A 11 6.78 -2.20 -3.07
N PHE A 12 6.18 -2.04 -1.89
CA PHE A 12 5.22 -0.96 -1.63
C PHE A 12 5.84 0.43 -1.77
N LYS A 13 7.07 0.63 -1.28
CA LYS A 13 7.80 1.90 -1.49
C LYS A 13 8.07 2.17 -2.96
N LYS A 14 8.43 1.14 -3.73
CA LYS A 14 8.63 1.26 -5.18
C LYS A 14 7.33 1.63 -5.88
N ALA A 15 6.24 0.94 -5.56
CA ALA A 15 4.90 1.23 -6.08
C ALA A 15 4.44 2.67 -5.78
N LEU A 16 4.78 3.20 -4.60
CA LEU A 16 4.53 4.61 -4.26
C LEU A 16 5.32 5.58 -5.14
N ILE A 17 6.60 5.29 -5.42
CA ILE A 17 7.44 6.10 -6.30
C ILE A 17 6.90 6.05 -7.74
N ASP A 18 6.58 4.87 -8.25
CA ASP A 18 6.04 4.66 -9.60
C ASP A 18 4.69 5.37 -9.79
N ALA A 19 3.83 5.34 -8.75
CA ALA A 19 2.59 6.09 -8.72
C ALA A 19 2.78 7.59 -8.40
N GLY A 20 4.00 8.06 -8.13
CA GLY A 20 4.31 9.43 -7.71
C GLY A 20 3.47 9.88 -6.51
N MET A 21 3.33 9.03 -5.50
CA MET A 21 2.46 9.24 -4.35
C MET A 21 3.22 8.99 -3.03
N THR A 22 2.81 9.65 -1.96
CA THR A 22 3.38 9.42 -0.62
C THR A 22 2.58 8.36 0.13
N ALA A 23 3.23 7.66 1.07
CA ALA A 23 2.54 6.71 1.95
C ALA A 23 1.39 7.39 2.74
N THR A 24 1.53 8.66 3.09
CA THR A 24 0.48 9.45 3.74
C THR A 24 -0.72 9.65 2.82
N ALA A 25 -0.50 10.00 1.55
CA ALA A 25 -1.58 10.17 0.57
C ALA A 25 -2.29 8.85 0.27
N TRP A 26 -1.56 7.74 0.14
CA TRP A 26 -2.14 6.41 -0.03
C TRP A 26 -2.94 5.98 1.22
N ALA A 27 -2.42 6.23 2.42
CA ALA A 27 -3.14 5.94 3.66
C ALA A 27 -4.45 6.74 3.74
N ALA A 28 -4.41 8.03 3.39
CA ALA A 28 -5.58 8.89 3.35
C ALA A 28 -6.63 8.41 2.34
N THR A 29 -6.23 7.94 1.15
CA THR A 29 -7.18 7.40 0.15
C THR A 29 -7.89 6.13 0.62
N HIS A 30 -7.32 5.42 1.58
CA HIS A 30 -7.92 4.22 2.17
C HIS A 30 -8.52 4.46 3.56
N GLY A 31 -8.58 5.72 4.02
CA GLY A 31 -9.19 6.09 5.30
C GLY A 31 -8.42 5.57 6.53
N ILE A 32 -7.12 5.32 6.40
CA ILE A 32 -6.29 4.80 7.51
C ILE A 32 -5.19 5.78 7.90
N SER A 33 -4.68 5.65 9.13
CA SER A 33 -3.52 6.40 9.56
C SER A 33 -2.23 5.82 9.01
N ARG A 34 -1.23 6.68 8.76
CA ARG A 34 0.12 6.24 8.36
C ARG A 34 0.77 5.32 9.39
N ALA A 35 0.48 5.51 10.67
CA ALA A 35 0.95 4.64 11.74
C ALA A 35 0.37 3.22 11.61
N HIS A 36 -0.92 3.11 11.31
CA HIS A 36 -1.57 1.82 11.06
C HIS A 36 -0.98 1.14 9.82
N LEU A 37 -0.80 1.87 8.72
CA LEU A 37 -0.12 1.37 7.52
C LEU A 37 1.28 0.82 7.83
N ASN A 38 2.09 1.56 8.59
CA ASN A 38 3.43 1.12 8.97
C ASN A 38 3.41 -0.14 9.85
N ARG A 39 2.43 -0.30 10.73
CA ARG A 39 2.26 -1.52 11.54
C ARG A 39 1.94 -2.72 10.64
N VAL A 40 1.01 -2.57 9.68
CA VAL A 40 0.66 -3.67 8.76
C VAL A 40 1.80 -4.03 7.80
N LEU A 41 2.61 -3.05 7.39
CA LEU A 41 3.82 -3.29 6.61
C LEU A 41 4.96 -3.92 7.44
N ALA A 42 4.91 -3.83 8.77
CA ALA A 42 5.93 -4.34 9.68
C ALA A 42 5.54 -5.66 10.37
N ASP A 43 4.26 -5.98 10.45
CA ASP A 43 3.73 -7.13 11.17
C ASP A 43 2.49 -7.70 10.43
N ALA A 44 2.66 -8.87 9.82
CA ALA A 44 1.72 -9.44 8.85
C ALA A 44 0.43 -10.03 9.47
N ARG A 45 0.09 -9.72 10.72
CA ARG A 45 -0.97 -10.44 11.46
C ARG A 45 -2.30 -9.72 11.64
N GLN A 46 -2.38 -8.40 11.50
CA GLN A 46 -3.54 -7.67 12.07
C GLN A 46 -4.61 -7.19 11.10
N SER A 47 -4.39 -7.24 9.77
CA SER A 47 -5.44 -6.83 8.83
C SER A 47 -5.26 -7.43 7.45
N GLN A 48 -5.82 -8.63 7.25
CA GLN A 48 -5.89 -9.29 5.95
C GLN A 48 -6.49 -8.37 4.85
N PRO A 49 -7.56 -7.59 5.11
CA PRO A 49 -8.09 -6.66 4.10
C PRO A 49 -7.12 -5.54 3.70
N LEU A 50 -6.29 -5.06 4.63
CA LEU A 50 -5.30 -4.02 4.32
C LEU A 50 -4.09 -4.61 3.60
N THR A 51 -3.68 -5.83 3.96
CA THR A 51 -2.64 -6.56 3.23
C THR A 51 -3.03 -6.79 1.78
N GLU A 52 -4.27 -7.18 1.51
CA GLU A 52 -4.79 -7.34 0.14
C GLU A 52 -4.76 -6.04 -0.66
N LYS A 53 -5.14 -4.91 -0.04
CA LYS A 53 -5.05 -3.58 -0.68
C LYS A 53 -3.61 -3.18 -1.00
N ILE A 54 -2.67 -3.47 -0.10
CA ILE A 54 -1.23 -3.24 -0.30
C ILE A 54 -0.73 -4.09 -1.46
N ASP A 55 -1.04 -5.39 -1.46
CA ASP A 55 -0.58 -6.32 -2.49
C ASP A 55 -1.20 -6.00 -3.86
N ALA A 56 -2.47 -5.58 -3.91
CA ALA A 56 -3.12 -5.09 -5.12
C ALA A 56 -2.45 -3.81 -5.66
N PHE A 57 -2.10 -2.88 -4.77
CA PHE A 57 -1.38 -1.66 -5.15
C PHE A 57 0.04 -1.95 -5.65
N ILE A 58 0.74 -2.90 -5.04
CA ILE A 58 2.07 -3.34 -5.50
C ILE A 58 1.97 -3.95 -6.91
N ARG A 59 0.95 -4.77 -7.18
CA ARG A 59 0.73 -5.37 -8.50
C ARG A 59 0.32 -4.36 -9.57
N SER A 60 -0.39 -3.28 -9.18
CA SER A 60 -0.82 -2.22 -10.10
C SER A 60 -0.71 -0.84 -9.45
N PRO A 61 0.48 -0.21 -9.50
CA PRO A 61 0.71 1.11 -8.92
C PRO A 61 0.09 2.21 -9.80
N LYS A 62 -1.25 2.28 -9.84
CA LYS A 62 -1.97 3.39 -10.48
C LYS A 62 -2.40 4.38 -9.41
N ARG A 63 -2.30 5.68 -9.70
CA ARG A 63 -2.91 6.70 -8.84
C ARG A 63 -4.42 6.43 -8.75
N PRO A 64 -5.04 6.44 -7.55
CA PRO A 64 -6.48 6.25 -7.39
C PRO A 64 -7.34 7.24 -8.21
N ARG A 65 -6.75 8.33 -8.70
CA ARG A 65 -7.38 9.32 -9.60
C ARG A 65 -7.77 8.80 -10.98
N GLN A 66 -7.37 7.60 -11.40
CA GLN A 66 -7.76 7.03 -12.71
C GLN A 66 -8.90 6.01 -12.65
N LEU A 67 -9.38 5.59 -11.47
CA LEU A 67 -10.56 4.71 -11.37
C LEU A 67 -11.89 5.44 -11.56
N ALA A 68 -11.88 6.78 -11.64
CA ALA A 68 -13.09 7.61 -11.77
C ALA A 68 -13.42 8.04 -13.22
N ARG A 69 -12.69 7.57 -14.24
CA ARG A 69 -12.94 7.92 -15.66
C ARG A 69 -12.85 6.73 -16.62
N ALA A 70 -13.41 5.61 -16.22
CA ALA A 70 -13.75 4.52 -17.13
C ALA A 70 -15.25 4.20 -16.98
N SER A 71 -16.08 5.15 -17.38
CA SER A 71 -17.51 4.98 -17.63
C SER A 71 -17.90 5.96 -18.72
#